data_AF-X1CXT9-F1
#
_entry.id   AF-X1CXT9-F1
#
_cell.length_a   1.000
_cell.length_b   1.000
_cell.length_c   1.000
_cell.angle_alpha   90.00
_cell.angle_beta   90.00
_cell.angle_gamma   90.00
#
_symmetry.space_group_name_H-M   'P 1'
#
loop_
_entity.id
_entity.type
_entity.pdbx_description
1 polymer ?
#
loop_
_entity_poly.entity_id
_entity_poly.type
_entity_poly.pdbx_seq_one_letter_code
_entity_poly.pdbx_strand_id
1 'polypeptide(L)'
;MYVYINGQFLGYSQGSKTPAEFNITPFVKEGENLLAIQMYRWSDASYLESQDMLRMSSIEREVFIYSQPRVTIADFQVHANLDSSYTHGEFSLGTLVENRSASTANRSLKVCLYQGSKELFCKERKIVVEAGSSKVIDLESLVVVNG
;
A
#
# COMPACT_ATOMS: atom_id res chain seq x y z
N MET A 1 -2.78 -13.10 15.84
CA MET A 1 -1.59 -13.72 15.22
C MET A 1 -0.36 -13.01 15.75
N TYR A 2 0.53 -13.71 16.43
CA TYR A 2 1.84 -13.17 16.84
C TYR A 2 2.89 -13.62 15.82
N VAL A 3 3.76 -12.70 15.42
CA VAL A 3 4.79 -12.94 14.40
C VAL A 3 6.17 -12.72 15.02
N TYR A 4 7.09 -13.60 14.66
CA TYR A 4 8.48 -13.57 15.11
C TYR A 4 9.43 -13.80 13.92
N ILE A 5 10.54 -13.08 13.91
CA ILE A 5 11.64 -13.28 12.97
C ILE A 5 12.92 -13.53 13.77
N ASN A 6 13.63 -14.61 13.48
CA ASN A 6 14.88 -14.99 14.15
C ASN A 6 14.75 -15.02 15.69
N GLY A 7 13.60 -15.47 16.20
CA GLY A 7 13.29 -15.54 17.63
C GLY A 7 12.87 -14.21 18.28
N GLN A 8 12.90 -13.10 17.55
CA GLN A 8 12.50 -11.78 18.05
C GLN A 8 11.03 -11.50 17.72
N PHE A 9 10.31 -10.93 18.68
CA PHE A 9 8.92 -10.52 18.48
C PHE A 9 8.84 -9.35 17.50
N LEU A 10 8.07 -9.54 16.42
CA LEU A 10 7.86 -8.53 15.38
C LEU A 10 6.57 -7.74 15.61
N GLY A 11 5.48 -8.43 15.96
CA GLY A 11 4.20 -7.78 16.14
C GLY A 11 3.01 -8.73 16.27
N TYR A 12 1.84 -8.12 16.45
CA TYR A 12 0.56 -8.80 16.59
C TYR A 12 -0.46 -8.24 15.59
N SER A 13 -1.32 -9.11 15.05
CA SER A 13 -2.48 -8.72 14.25
C SER A 13 -3.71 -9.54 14.62
N GLN A 14 -4.89 -8.92 14.50
CA GLN A 14 -6.20 -9.51 14.75
C GLN A 14 -7.18 -9.01 13.69
N GLY A 15 -8.19 -9.83 13.38
CA GLY A 15 -9.03 -9.66 12.20
C GLY A 15 -8.59 -10.64 11.11
N SER A 16 -9.52 -11.44 10.59
CA SER A 16 -9.21 -12.56 9.69
C SER A 16 -9.31 -12.21 8.21
N LYS A 17 -9.85 -11.03 7.87
CA LYS A 17 -10.26 -10.72 6.49
C LYS A 17 -9.53 -9.56 5.81
N THR A 18 -8.66 -8.83 6.52
CA THR A 18 -7.78 -7.79 5.97
C THR A 18 -6.31 -8.21 6.07
N PRO A 19 -5.42 -7.69 5.20
CA PRO A 19 -3.99 -8.02 5.27
C PRO A 19 -3.34 -7.51 6.56
N ALA A 20 -2.24 -8.15 6.94
CA ALA A 20 -1.36 -7.69 8.01
C ALA A 20 0.06 -7.55 7.44
N GLU A 21 0.61 -6.34 7.52
CA GLU A 21 1.95 -6.02 7.00
C GLU A 21 2.90 -5.66 8.15
N PHE A 22 4.12 -6.14 8.08
CA PHE A 22 5.14 -5.90 9.10
C PHE A 22 6.47 -5.54 8.44
N ASN A 23 7.13 -4.49 8.92
CA ASN A 23 8.47 -4.15 8.48
C ASN A 23 9.51 -5.09 9.11
N ILE A 24 10.01 -6.03 8.33
CA ILE A 24 11.03 -7.01 8.78
C ILE A 24 12.47 -6.51 8.63
N THR A 25 12.71 -5.34 8.02
CA THR A 25 14.05 -4.82 7.71
C THR A 25 15.05 -4.91 8.88
N PRO A 26 14.70 -4.52 10.13
CA PRO A 26 15.67 -4.57 11.23
C PRO A 26 15.85 -5.96 11.85
N PHE A 27 15.07 -6.96 11.45
CA PHE A 27 15.05 -8.30 12.05
C PHE A 27 15.71 -9.38 11.17
N VAL A 28 15.90 -9.10 9.88
CA VAL A 28 16.47 -10.04 8.92
C VAL A 28 17.97 -9.87 8.77
N LYS A 29 18.64 -10.96 8.40
CA LYS A 29 20.06 -11.00 8.04
C LYS A 29 20.25 -11.59 6.65
N GLU A 30 21.43 -11.40 6.05
CA GLU A 30 21.77 -12.10 4.81
C GLU A 30 21.74 -13.62 5.01
N GLY A 31 21.23 -14.34 4.00
CA GLY A 31 21.08 -15.79 4.03
C GLY A 31 19.80 -16.24 4.73
N GLU A 32 19.92 -17.29 5.54
CA GLU A 32 18.77 -17.97 6.14
C GLU A 32 18.17 -17.18 7.32
N ASN A 33 16.84 -17.09 7.31
CA ASN A 33 16.05 -16.45 8.36
C ASN A 33 14.90 -17.37 8.77
N LEU A 34 14.57 -17.36 10.06
CA LEU A 34 13.45 -18.14 10.60
C LEU A 34 12.23 -17.25 10.82
N LEU A 35 11.11 -17.58 10.17
CA LEU A 35 9.80 -17.01 10.45
C LEU A 35 9.02 -17.98 11.34
N ALA A 36 8.54 -17.50 12.48
CA ALA A 36 7.64 -18.24 13.36
C ALA A 36 6.35 -17.45 13.59
N ILE A 37 5.21 -18.13 13.48
CA ILE A 37 3.88 -17.54 13.62
C ILE A 37 3.09 -18.33 14.66
N GLN A 38 2.57 -17.64 15.67
CA GLN A 38 1.66 -18.22 16.65
C GLN A 38 0.23 -17.75 16.36
N MET A 39 -0.65 -18.72 16.11
CA MET A 39 -2.05 -18.49 15.77
C MET A 39 -2.98 -19.00 16.85
N TYR A 40 -4.07 -18.27 17.07
CA TYR A 40 -5.16 -18.66 17.95
C TYR A 40 -6.40 -18.87 17.10
N ARG A 41 -7.13 -19.95 17.37
CA ARG A 41 -8.42 -20.22 16.72
C ARG A 41 -9.51 -19.25 17.17
N TRP A 42 -9.45 -18.83 18.44
CA TRP A 42 -10.43 -17.96 19.07
C TRP A 42 -9.72 -16.78 19.73
N SER A 43 -10.27 -15.59 19.51
CA SER A 43 -9.89 -14.36 20.20
C SER A 43 -11.14 -13.53 20.50
N ASP A 44 -10.97 -12.38 21.13
CA ASP A 44 -12.05 -11.42 21.35
C ASP A 44 -12.68 -10.92 20.02
N ALA A 45 -11.91 -10.79 18.93
CA ALA A 45 -12.47 -10.48 17.61
C ALA A 45 -13.41 -11.56 17.06
N SER A 46 -13.35 -12.80 17.55
CA SER A 46 -14.26 -13.85 17.10
C SER A 46 -15.74 -13.51 17.38
N TYR A 47 -16.02 -12.64 18.35
CA TYR A 47 -17.36 -12.09 18.59
C TYR A 47 -17.85 -11.18 17.46
N LEU A 48 -16.94 -10.47 16.78
CA LEU A 48 -17.23 -9.62 15.62
C LEU A 48 -17.25 -10.41 14.29
N GLU A 49 -16.69 -11.62 14.29
CA GLU A 49 -16.57 -12.50 13.13
C GLU A 49 -17.51 -13.71 13.23
N SER A 50 -18.78 -13.47 13.54
CA SER A 50 -19.81 -14.49 13.73
C SER A 50 -20.81 -14.60 12.58
N GLN A 51 -20.29 -14.67 11.36
CA GLN A 51 -21.10 -14.95 10.17
C GLN A 51 -21.57 -16.42 10.17
N ASP A 52 -22.69 -16.67 9.49
CA ASP A 52 -23.25 -18.01 9.25
C ASP A 52 -22.39 -18.77 8.22
N MET A 53 -21.31 -19.38 8.70
CA MET A 53 -20.32 -20.10 7.90
C MET A 53 -19.52 -21.10 8.75
N LEU A 54 -18.73 -21.96 8.10
CA LEU A 54 -17.81 -22.86 8.79
C LEU A 54 -16.75 -22.10 9.59
N ARG A 55 -16.52 -22.54 10.82
CA ARG A 55 -15.49 -21.98 11.71
C ARG A 55 -14.13 -22.58 11.36
N MET A 56 -13.38 -21.87 10.53
CA MET A 56 -12.04 -22.24 10.05
C MET A 56 -10.95 -21.43 10.76
N SER A 57 -9.73 -21.94 10.80
CA SER A 57 -8.58 -21.25 11.40
C SER A 57 -7.28 -21.78 10.81
N SER A 58 -6.54 -20.96 10.07
CA SER A 58 -5.16 -21.22 9.60
C SER A 58 -4.69 -20.01 8.77
N ILE A 59 -3.50 -20.11 8.19
CA ILE A 59 -3.08 -19.26 7.07
C ILE A 59 -3.86 -19.71 5.83
N GLU A 60 -4.94 -19.00 5.52
CA GLU A 60 -5.84 -19.33 4.41
C GLU A 60 -5.58 -18.51 3.12
N ARG A 61 -4.66 -17.55 3.17
CA ARG A 61 -4.28 -16.66 2.05
C ARG A 61 -2.77 -16.62 1.88
N GLU A 62 -2.34 -16.02 0.79
CA GLU A 62 -0.92 -15.91 0.41
C GLU A 62 -0.09 -15.18 1.48
N VAL A 63 1.14 -15.64 1.61
CA VAL A 63 2.18 -15.00 2.41
C VAL A 63 3.36 -14.77 1.47
N PHE A 64 3.82 -13.53 1.38
CA PHE A 64 4.95 -13.16 0.55
C PHE A 64 5.80 -12.09 1.22
N ILE A 65 7.02 -11.95 0.71
CA ILE A 65 7.95 -10.89 1.09
C ILE A 65 8.23 -10.08 -0.16
N TYR A 66 8.29 -8.77 -0.01
CA TYR A 66 8.68 -7.86 -1.07
C TYR A 66 9.57 -6.75 -0.49
N SER A 67 10.35 -6.11 -1.36
CA SER A 67 11.21 -5.00 -0.98
C SER A 67 10.76 -3.73 -1.69
N GLN A 68 10.79 -2.60 -0.99
CA GLN A 68 10.54 -1.29 -1.57
C GLN A 68 11.84 -0.45 -1.57
N PRO A 69 12.03 0.44 -2.55
CA PRO A 69 13.07 1.45 -2.46
C PRO A 69 12.84 2.33 -1.22
N ARG A 70 13.92 2.94 -0.70
CA ARG A 70 13.82 3.84 0.47
C ARG A 70 12.88 5.03 0.24
N VAL A 71 12.73 5.47 -1.01
CA VAL A 71 11.74 6.46 -1.40
C VAL A 71 10.69 5.77 -2.26
N THR A 72 9.45 5.68 -1.78
CA THR A 72 8.39 4.88 -2.40
C THR A 72 7.08 5.65 -2.43
N ILE A 73 6.22 5.30 -3.39
CA ILE A 73 4.80 5.59 -3.29
C ILE A 73 4.25 4.64 -2.23
N ALA A 74 3.70 5.18 -1.15
CA ALA A 74 3.14 4.41 -0.04
C ALA A 74 1.64 4.18 -0.21
N ASP A 75 0.94 5.17 -0.76
CA ASP A 75 -0.48 5.06 -1.07
C ASP A 75 -0.83 6.03 -2.21
N PHE A 76 -1.95 5.76 -2.89
CA PHE A 76 -2.53 6.67 -3.86
C PHE A 76 -4.04 6.48 -3.95
N GLN A 77 -4.73 7.59 -4.20
CA GLN A 77 -6.17 7.60 -4.40
C GLN A 77 -6.50 8.33 -5.69
N VAL A 78 -7.26 7.66 -6.56
CA VAL A 78 -7.78 8.24 -7.80
C VAL A 78 -9.25 8.56 -7.60
N HIS A 79 -9.64 9.78 -7.94
CA HIS A 79 -11.04 10.16 -8.11
C HIS A 79 -11.32 10.38 -9.60
N ALA A 80 -12.37 9.75 -10.09
CA ALA A 80 -12.84 9.85 -11.46
C ALA A 80 -14.30 10.30 -11.43
N ASN A 81 -14.52 11.61 -11.58
CA ASN A 81 -15.83 12.23 -11.64
C ASN A 81 -16.22 12.54 -13.09
N LEU A 82 -17.44 13.02 -13.26
CA LEU A 82 -17.93 13.55 -14.52
C LEU A 82 -18.22 15.04 -14.34
N ASP A 83 -18.02 15.79 -15.42
CA ASP A 83 -18.47 17.18 -15.46
C ASP A 83 -20.01 17.27 -15.42
N SER A 84 -20.55 18.47 -15.22
CA SER A 84 -22.00 18.69 -15.14
C SER A 84 -22.77 18.27 -16.41
N SER A 85 -22.09 18.18 -17.56
CA SER A 85 -22.68 17.74 -18.82
C SER A 85 -22.68 16.22 -18.97
N TYR A 86 -21.96 15.50 -18.11
CA TYR A 86 -21.70 14.07 -18.19
C TYR A 86 -21.03 13.65 -19.51
N THR A 87 -20.33 14.58 -20.17
CA THR A 87 -19.62 14.32 -21.44
C THR A 87 -18.09 14.32 -21.26
N HIS A 88 -17.59 14.90 -20.17
CA HIS A 88 -16.16 14.92 -19.85
C HIS A 88 -15.87 14.26 -18.51
N GLY A 89 -14.69 13.64 -18.40
CA GLY A 89 -14.17 13.10 -17.15
C GLY A 89 -13.35 14.12 -16.38
N GLU A 90 -13.55 14.18 -15.08
CA GLU A 90 -12.70 14.92 -14.14
C GLU A 90 -11.82 13.92 -13.39
N PHE A 91 -10.50 14.08 -13.52
CA PHE A 91 -9.53 13.21 -12.88
C PHE A 91 -8.76 13.98 -11.80
N SER A 92 -8.69 13.40 -10.60
CA SER A 92 -7.73 13.81 -9.59
C SER A 92 -7.02 12.61 -8.97
N LEU A 93 -5.77 12.84 -8.57
CA LEU A 93 -4.91 11.88 -7.93
C LEU A 93 -4.27 12.52 -6.70
N GLY A 94 -4.53 11.93 -5.54
CA GLY A 94 -3.73 12.14 -4.33
C GLY A 94 -2.70 11.02 -4.21
N THR A 95 -1.43 11.35 -3.99
CA THR A 95 -0.36 10.35 -3.80
C THR A 95 0.42 10.63 -2.54
N LEU A 96 0.61 9.62 -1.70
CA LEU A 96 1.49 9.67 -0.54
C LEU A 96 2.86 9.09 -0.92
N VAL A 97 3.90 9.93 -0.85
CA VAL A 97 5.28 9.50 -1.05
C VAL A 97 6.01 9.50 0.28
N GLU A 98 6.66 8.38 0.61
CA GLU A 98 7.46 8.20 1.82
C GLU A 98 8.94 8.18 1.50
N ASN A 99 9.75 8.78 2.37
CA ASN A 99 11.20 8.66 2.36
C ASN A 99 11.68 8.07 3.69
N ARG A 100 11.98 6.77 3.67
CA ARG A 100 12.51 6.00 4.82
C ARG A 100 14.04 6.07 4.93
N SER A 101 14.69 6.99 4.21
CA SER A 101 16.13 7.20 4.30
C SER A 101 16.51 8.33 5.26
N ALA A 102 17.76 8.35 5.71
CA ALA A 102 18.31 9.39 6.56
C ALA A 102 18.68 10.69 5.80
N SER A 103 18.36 10.80 4.51
CA SER A 103 18.71 11.95 3.67
C SER A 103 17.51 12.44 2.87
N THR A 104 17.39 13.76 2.70
CA THR A 104 16.40 14.36 1.80
C THR A 104 16.60 13.85 0.37
N ALA A 105 15.51 13.51 -0.29
CA ALA A 105 15.52 12.94 -1.62
C ALA A 105 14.83 13.87 -2.63
N ASN A 106 15.53 14.14 -3.74
CA ASN A 106 14.95 14.73 -4.93
C ASN A 106 14.49 13.61 -5.87
N ARG A 107 13.21 13.62 -6.25
CA ARG A 107 12.61 12.62 -7.16
C ARG A 107 11.74 13.29 -8.21
N SER A 108 11.36 12.52 -9.22
CA SER A 108 10.35 12.91 -10.19
C SER A 108 9.17 11.96 -10.07
N LEU A 109 7.97 12.52 -9.87
CA LEU A 109 6.71 11.78 -9.88
C LEU A 109 6.09 11.94 -11.27
N LYS A 110 5.96 10.82 -11.99
CA LYS A 110 5.33 10.77 -13.32
C LYS A 110 4.03 10.00 -13.24
N VAL A 111 2.96 10.59 -13.77
CA VAL A 111 1.61 10.03 -13.78
C VAL A 111 1.12 10.06 -15.21
N CYS A 112 0.85 8.89 -15.78
CA CYS A 112 0.28 8.76 -17.11
C CYS A 112 -1.02 7.95 -17.07
N LEU A 113 -1.99 8.35 -17.88
CA LEU A 113 -3.27 7.67 -18.10
C LEU A 113 -3.30 7.12 -19.53
N TYR A 114 -3.70 5.86 -19.66
CA TYR A 114 -3.75 5.15 -20.93
C TYR A 114 -5.16 4.62 -21.21
N GLN A 115 -5.55 4.62 -22.49
CA GLN A 115 -6.69 3.87 -23.01
C GLN A 115 -6.15 2.80 -23.95
N GLY A 116 -6.08 1.56 -23.46
CA GLY A 116 -5.30 0.52 -24.14
C GLY A 116 -3.83 0.94 -24.24
N SER A 117 -3.29 1.01 -25.47
CA SER A 117 -1.92 1.48 -25.73
C SER A 117 -1.82 3.00 -25.97
N LYS A 118 -2.93 3.72 -26.06
CA LYS A 118 -2.94 5.17 -26.34
C LYS A 118 -2.75 5.96 -25.06
N GLU A 119 -1.71 6.78 -25.00
CA GLU A 119 -1.54 7.76 -23.91
C GLU A 119 -2.56 8.89 -24.06
N LEU A 120 -3.40 9.09 -23.04
CA LEU A 120 -4.39 10.17 -23.01
C LEU A 120 -3.89 11.40 -22.25
N PHE A 121 -3.03 11.17 -21.25
CA PHE A 121 -2.50 12.20 -20.38
C PHE A 121 -1.19 11.71 -19.79
N CYS A 122 -0.17 12.56 -19.71
CA CYS A 122 0.95 12.31 -18.83
C CYS A 122 1.53 13.61 -18.26
N LYS A 123 1.72 13.66 -16.95
CA LYS A 123 2.36 14.77 -16.23
C LYS A 123 3.51 14.26 -15.38
N GLU A 124 4.54 15.09 -15.28
CA GLU A 124 5.70 14.84 -14.45
C GLU A 124 5.96 16.04 -13.53
N ARG A 125 6.25 15.77 -12.26
CA ARG A 125 6.50 16.78 -11.23
C ARG A 125 7.75 16.42 -10.45
N LYS A 126 8.70 17.34 -10.38
CA LYS A 126 9.83 17.24 -9.46
C LYS A 126 9.35 17.43 -8.02
N ILE A 127 9.77 16.54 -7.14
CA ILE A 127 9.38 16.54 -5.73
C ILE A 127 10.62 16.43 -4.85
N VAL A 128 10.52 17.06 -3.68
CA VAL A 128 11.48 16.93 -2.59
C VAL A 128 10.74 16.32 -1.42
N VAL A 129 11.28 15.24 -0.89
CA VAL A 129 10.77 14.53 0.30
C VAL A 129 11.90 14.48 1.33
N GLU A 130 11.67 15.05 2.50
CA GLU A 130 12.67 15.16 3.55
C GLU A 130 13.05 13.79 4.11
N ALA A 131 14.18 13.71 4.81
CA ALA A 131 14.62 12.47 5.46
C ALA A 131 13.58 11.97 6.47
N GLY A 132 13.25 10.68 6.44
CA GLY A 132 12.35 10.05 7.41
C GLY A 132 10.91 10.58 7.40
N SER A 133 10.46 11.24 6.33
CA SER A 133 9.14 11.88 6.27
C SER A 133 8.27 11.37 5.13
N SER A 134 6.99 11.76 5.18
CA SER A 134 6.00 11.46 4.16
C SER A 134 5.43 12.77 3.61
N LYS A 135 5.06 12.77 2.33
CA LYS A 135 4.53 13.94 1.63
C LYS A 135 3.35 13.56 0.74
N VAL A 136 2.23 14.22 0.95
CA VAL A 136 1.07 14.15 0.05
C VAL A 136 1.33 15.06 -1.14
N ILE A 137 1.05 14.55 -2.34
CA ILE A 137 1.18 15.26 -3.61
C ILE A 137 -0.13 15.07 -4.36
N ASP A 138 -0.85 16.17 -4.53
CA ASP A 138 -2.08 16.20 -5.31
C ASP A 138 -1.79 16.65 -6.74
N LEU A 139 -2.47 15.98 -7.67
CA LEU A 139 -2.46 16.24 -9.10
C LEU A 139 -3.89 16.23 -9.62
N GLU A 140 -4.30 17.36 -10.17
CA GLU A 140 -5.62 17.53 -10.77
C GLU A 140 -5.48 17.77 -12.28
N SER A 141 -6.41 17.20 -13.05
CA SER A 141 -6.57 17.50 -14.46
C SER A 141 -7.97 17.15 -14.95
N LEU A 142 -8.54 18.04 -15.75
CA LEU A 142 -9.67 17.68 -16.60
C LEU A 142 -9.14 16.79 -17.74
N VAL A 143 -9.70 15.59 -17.87
CA VAL A 143 -9.33 14.64 -18.92
C VAL A 143 -10.53 14.47 -19.85
N VAL A 144 -10.40 15.03 -21.06
CA VAL A 144 -11.40 14.85 -22.12
C VAL A 144 -11.27 13.43 -22.66
N VAL A 145 -12.12 12.53 -22.21
CA VAL A 145 -12.27 11.20 -22.81
C VAL A 145 -13.27 11.33 -23.96
N ASN A 146 -12.79 11.59 -25.17
CA ASN A 146 -13.63 11.49 -26.36
C ASN A 146 -13.90 10.00 -26.62
N GLY A 147 -15.15 9.58 -26.42
CA GLY A 147 -15.65 8.24 -26.73
C GLY A 147 -15.61 7.90 -28.21
#